data_AF-X0XIX6-F1
#
_entry.id   AF-X0XIX6-F1
#
_cell.length_a   1.000
_cell.length_b   1.000
_cell.length_c   1.000
_cell.angle_alpha   90.00
_cell.angle_beta   90.00
_cell.angle_gamma   90.00
#
_symmetry.space_group_name_H-M   'P 1'
#
loop_
_entity.id
_entity.type
_entity.pdbx_description
1 polymer ?
#
loop_
_entity_poly.entity_id
_entity_poly.type
_entity_poly.pdbx_seq_one_letter_code
_entity_poly.pdbx_strand_id
1 'polypeptide(L)'
;MLHGMTDKPAAKLVPLAKSWLYAPQLKLNGEGYVSEGYDQAQRAYVFARRDVRKPSALEFELAASEESPVVNPAFVIKNWRRGRASLAIDGKKVKWGKDFRFGYRKTVEGGDLIVWMRVESTKPVKISLTPVWYRSR
;
A
#
# COMPACT_ATOMS: atom_id res chain seq x y z
N MET A 1 -14.09 -16.87 -18.91
CA MET A 1 -13.27 -17.83 -18.15
C MET A 1 -11.82 -17.40 -18.24
N LEU A 2 -11.11 -17.30 -17.12
CA LEU A 2 -9.72 -16.83 -17.04
C LEU A 2 -8.79 -18.07 -16.98
N HIS A 3 -8.48 -18.67 -18.13
CA HIS A 3 -7.42 -19.69 -18.22
C HIS A 3 -6.14 -19.04 -18.77
N GLY A 4 -5.02 -19.25 -18.07
CA GLY A 4 -3.69 -18.78 -18.50
C GLY A 4 -3.04 -17.69 -17.62
N MET A 5 -3.63 -17.29 -16.50
CA MET A 5 -3.10 -16.19 -15.66
C MET A 5 -2.31 -16.63 -14.41
N THR A 6 -2.12 -17.93 -14.16
CA THR A 6 -1.34 -18.38 -12.99
C THR A 6 -0.77 -19.79 -13.13
N ASP A 7 0.44 -19.98 -12.61
CA ASP A 7 1.08 -21.29 -12.42
C ASP A 7 0.72 -21.93 -11.07
N LYS A 8 -0.16 -21.28 -10.29
CA LYS A 8 -0.53 -21.72 -8.94
C LYS A 8 -1.81 -22.56 -8.96
N PRO A 9 -1.96 -23.55 -8.04
CA PRO A 9 -3.18 -24.35 -7.93
C PRO A 9 -4.42 -23.46 -7.71
N ALA A 10 -5.57 -23.88 -8.25
CA ALA A 10 -6.84 -23.15 -8.11
C ALA A 10 -7.19 -22.80 -6.65
N ALA A 11 -6.79 -23.63 -5.68
CA ALA A 11 -6.96 -23.37 -4.26
C ALA A 11 -6.23 -22.10 -3.76
N LYS A 12 -5.11 -21.70 -4.38
CA LYS A 12 -4.40 -20.45 -4.06
C LYS A 12 -5.03 -19.20 -4.68
N LEU A 13 -6.05 -19.35 -5.54
CA LEU A 13 -6.82 -18.23 -6.09
C LEU A 13 -7.87 -17.71 -5.11
N VAL A 14 -8.35 -18.55 -4.20
CA VAL A 14 -9.41 -18.18 -3.26
C VAL A 14 -8.97 -17.03 -2.32
N PRO A 15 -7.77 -17.08 -1.68
CA PRO A 15 -7.32 -15.96 -0.83
C PRO A 15 -7.09 -14.66 -1.63
N LEU A 16 -6.61 -14.76 -2.87
CA LEU A 16 -6.42 -13.61 -3.76
C LEU A 16 -7.76 -12.99 -4.18
N ALA A 17 -8.75 -13.81 -4.52
CA ALA A 17 -10.09 -13.34 -4.83
C ALA A 17 -10.73 -12.67 -3.61
N LYS A 18 -10.56 -13.26 -2.41
CA LYS A 18 -11.01 -12.66 -1.15
C LYS A 18 -10.35 -11.31 -0.89
N SER A 19 -9.04 -11.15 -1.09
CA SER A 19 -8.38 -9.86 -0.83
C SER A 19 -8.84 -8.72 -1.75
N TRP A 20 -9.37 -9.04 -2.93
CA TRP A 20 -9.94 -8.05 -3.87
C TRP A 20 -11.39 -7.70 -3.56
N LEU A 21 -12.18 -8.70 -3.13
CA LEU A 21 -13.61 -8.54 -2.86
C LEU A 21 -13.89 -8.06 -1.42
N TYR A 22 -13.09 -8.53 -0.48
CA TYR A 22 -13.19 -8.30 0.96
C TYR A 22 -11.85 -7.79 1.48
N ALA A 23 -11.47 -6.61 0.99
CA ALA A 23 -10.23 -5.97 1.41
C ALA A 23 -10.27 -5.70 2.93
N PRO A 24 -9.20 -6.06 3.68
CA PRO A 24 -9.09 -5.76 5.10
C PRO A 24 -9.44 -4.31 5.43
N GLN A 25 -10.15 -4.10 6.54
CA GLN A 25 -10.43 -2.74 6.99
C GLN A 25 -9.14 -2.00 7.32
N LEU A 26 -9.08 -0.74 6.89
CA LEU A 26 -7.96 0.15 7.12
C LEU A 26 -8.21 1.04 8.33
N LYS A 27 -7.23 1.09 9.24
CA LYS A 27 -7.19 2.02 10.37
C LYS A 27 -6.00 2.96 10.21
N LEU A 28 -6.28 4.21 9.89
CA LEU A 28 -5.25 5.24 9.70
C LEU A 28 -4.78 5.77 11.05
N ASN A 29 -3.47 5.90 11.23
CA ASN A 29 -2.87 6.50 12.41
C ASN A 29 -2.25 7.86 12.05
N GLY A 30 -2.61 8.88 12.83
CA GLY A 30 -2.14 10.25 12.62
C GLY A 30 -3.01 11.07 11.65
N GLU A 31 -2.64 12.34 11.48
CA GLU A 31 -3.49 13.35 10.82
C GLU A 31 -2.92 13.87 9.49
N GLY A 32 -1.72 13.42 9.09
CA GLY A 32 -1.06 13.91 7.87
C GLY A 32 -1.74 13.48 6.57
N TYR A 33 -2.62 12.49 6.64
CA TYR A 33 -3.30 11.88 5.50
C TYR A 33 -4.80 11.75 5.77
N VAL A 34 -5.56 11.60 4.69
CA VAL A 34 -6.95 11.13 4.69
C VAL A 34 -6.98 9.82 3.95
N SER A 35 -7.67 8.83 4.49
CA SER A 35 -7.99 7.59 3.76
C SER A 35 -9.22 7.83 2.89
N GLU A 36 -9.12 7.51 1.61
CA GLU A 36 -10.26 7.42 0.70
C GLU A 36 -10.83 5.98 0.63
N GLY A 37 -10.26 5.05 1.42
CA GLY A 37 -10.68 3.65 1.49
C GLY A 37 -10.02 2.77 0.43
N TYR A 38 -10.62 1.60 0.20
CA TYR A 38 -10.19 0.64 -0.81
C TYR A 38 -10.95 0.88 -2.11
N ASP A 39 -10.23 1.20 -3.18
CA ASP A 39 -10.79 1.33 -4.52
C ASP A 39 -10.71 -0.03 -5.24
N GLN A 40 -11.87 -0.64 -5.47
CA GLN A 40 -11.98 -1.94 -6.13
C GLN A 40 -11.54 -1.92 -7.60
N ALA A 41 -11.72 -0.80 -8.32
CA ALA A 41 -11.32 -0.66 -9.72
C ALA A 41 -9.79 -0.64 -9.85
N GLN A 42 -9.11 0.00 -8.90
CA GLN A 42 -7.64 0.02 -8.83
C GLN A 42 -7.06 -1.16 -8.06
N ARG A 43 -7.88 -1.88 -7.28
CA ARG A 43 -7.48 -2.92 -6.32
C ARG A 43 -6.42 -2.42 -5.34
N ALA A 44 -6.57 -1.17 -4.90
CA ALA A 44 -5.59 -0.48 -4.07
C ALA A 44 -6.28 0.37 -3.00
N TYR A 45 -5.60 0.56 -1.87
CA TYR A 45 -6.02 1.55 -0.88
C TYR A 45 -5.53 2.93 -1.31
N VAL A 46 -6.42 3.90 -1.22
CA VAL A 46 -6.14 5.27 -1.67
C VAL A 46 -6.03 6.19 -0.46
N PHE A 47 -4.97 6.98 -0.43
CA PHE A 47 -4.76 8.03 0.56
C PHE A 47 -4.52 9.36 -0.14
N ALA A 48 -4.93 10.44 0.52
CA ALA A 48 -4.57 11.79 0.13
C ALA A 48 -3.79 12.47 1.25
N ARG A 49 -2.61 12.99 0.94
CA ARG A 49 -1.86 13.81 1.88
C ARG A 49 -2.56 15.16 2.09
N ARG A 50 -2.76 15.56 3.35
CA ARG A 50 -3.47 16.81 3.69
C ARG A 50 -2.62 18.05 3.40
N ASP A 51 -1.37 18.04 3.85
CA ASP A 51 -0.45 19.17 3.68
C ASP A 51 0.84 18.71 2.99
N VAL A 52 0.96 19.10 1.73
CA VAL A 52 2.12 18.83 0.86
C VAL A 52 3.42 19.50 1.34
N ARG A 53 3.33 20.52 2.19
CA ARG A 53 4.47 21.28 2.73
C ARG A 53 5.06 20.64 3.97
N LYS A 54 4.28 19.85 4.71
CA LYS A 54 4.72 19.18 5.95
C LYS A 54 4.93 17.68 5.73
N PRO A 55 6.16 17.21 5.43
CA PRO A 55 6.41 15.79 5.21
C PRO A 55 6.15 15.00 6.49
N SER A 56 5.29 13.98 6.41
CA SER A 56 4.97 13.09 7.52
C SER A 56 4.95 11.64 7.03
N ALA A 57 5.25 10.72 7.94
CA ALA A 57 5.05 9.30 7.70
C ALA A 57 3.56 9.00 7.53
N LEU A 58 3.23 8.10 6.60
CA LEU A 58 1.91 7.49 6.48
C LEU A 58 1.94 6.20 7.30
N GLU A 59 1.16 6.16 8.38
CA GLU A 59 1.09 5.01 9.29
C GLU A 59 -0.33 4.49 9.37
N PHE A 60 -0.52 3.19 9.21
CA PHE A 60 -1.84 2.58 9.25
C PHE A 60 -1.75 1.10 9.57
N GLU A 61 -2.88 0.52 9.92
CA GLU A 61 -3.06 -0.90 10.13
C GLU A 61 -4.08 -1.44 9.13
N LEU A 62 -3.77 -2.61 8.55
CA LEU A 62 -4.76 -3.41 7.83
C LEU A 62 -5.22 -4.54 8.76
N ALA A 63 -6.49 -4.52 9.13
CA ALA A 63 -7.10 -5.50 10.04
C ALA A 63 -7.38 -6.83 9.31
N ALA A 64 -6.31 -7.53 8.93
CA ALA A 64 -6.41 -8.78 8.19
C ALA A 64 -7.02 -9.90 9.03
N SER A 65 -7.79 -10.77 8.37
CA SER A 65 -8.40 -11.98 8.93
C SER A 65 -8.42 -13.10 7.89
N GLU A 66 -8.90 -14.29 8.26
CA GLU A 66 -9.15 -15.40 7.32
C GLU A 66 -10.24 -15.06 6.27
N GLU A 67 -11.14 -14.16 6.62
CA GLU A 67 -12.23 -13.70 5.76
C GLU A 67 -11.77 -12.55 4.85
N SER A 68 -10.94 -11.66 5.38
CA SER A 68 -10.39 -10.50 4.69
C SER A 68 -8.86 -10.51 4.78
N PRO A 69 -8.17 -11.39 4.02
CA PRO A 69 -6.72 -11.52 4.10
C PRO A 69 -6.01 -10.37 3.39
N VAL A 70 -4.83 -10.01 3.89
CA VAL A 70 -3.88 -9.19 3.14
C VAL A 70 -3.16 -10.10 2.16
N VAL A 71 -3.21 -9.79 0.86
CA VAL A 71 -2.48 -10.52 -0.17
C VAL A 71 -1.89 -9.53 -1.17
N ASN A 72 -0.58 -9.36 -1.10
CA ASN A 72 0.26 -8.51 -1.95
C ASN A 72 -0.34 -7.12 -2.21
N PRO A 73 -0.65 -6.33 -1.15
CA PRO A 73 -1.47 -5.14 -1.27
C PRO A 73 -0.77 -4.02 -2.05
N ALA A 74 -1.60 -3.19 -2.68
CA ALA A 74 -1.19 -1.99 -3.39
C ALA A 74 -1.80 -0.73 -2.76
N PHE A 75 -1.11 0.39 -2.90
CA PHE A 75 -1.48 1.67 -2.32
C PHE A 75 -1.24 2.80 -3.31
N VAL A 76 -2.15 3.76 -3.36
CA VAL A 76 -2.00 5.01 -4.09
C VAL A 76 -2.00 6.14 -3.07
N ILE A 77 -0.87 6.82 -2.94
CA ILE A 77 -0.71 7.96 -2.05
C ILE A 77 -0.68 9.23 -2.90
N LYS A 78 -1.82 9.90 -2.97
CA LYS A 78 -1.96 11.18 -3.67
C LYS A 78 -1.18 12.28 -2.97
N ASN A 79 -0.70 13.22 -3.76
CA ASN A 79 0.03 14.39 -3.25
C ASN A 79 1.32 14.02 -2.47
N TRP A 80 1.95 12.90 -2.83
CA TRP A 80 3.23 12.48 -2.25
C TRP A 80 4.37 13.45 -2.61
N ARG A 81 4.32 14.01 -3.83
CA ARG A 81 5.36 14.82 -4.49
C ARG A 81 6.56 13.96 -4.92
N ARG A 82 7.75 14.56 -4.96
CA ARG A 82 9.02 13.91 -5.27
C ARG A 82 9.60 13.27 -4.00
N GLY A 83 10.46 12.26 -4.11
CA GLY A 83 11.16 11.67 -2.95
C GLY A 83 10.81 10.21 -2.72
N ARG A 84 11.83 9.40 -2.40
CA ARG A 84 11.69 7.94 -2.24
C ARG A 84 10.82 7.62 -1.03
N ALA A 85 10.24 6.43 -1.01
CA ALA A 85 9.57 5.89 0.16
C ALA A 85 10.44 4.83 0.86
N SER A 86 10.51 4.88 2.18
CA SER A 86 11.00 3.79 3.01
C SER A 86 9.81 3.07 3.63
N LEU A 87 9.82 1.74 3.59
CA LEU A 87 8.78 0.89 4.16
C LEU A 87 9.25 0.23 5.46
N ALA A 88 8.37 0.23 6.46
CA ALA A 88 8.44 -0.67 7.60
C ALA A 88 7.13 -1.43 7.75
N ILE A 89 7.22 -2.72 8.08
CA ILE A 89 6.08 -3.59 8.41
C ILE A 89 6.32 -4.13 9.82
N ASP A 90 5.35 -3.92 10.72
CA ASP A 90 5.44 -4.28 12.14
C ASP A 90 6.76 -3.80 12.79
N GLY A 91 7.17 -2.57 12.43
CA GLY A 91 8.41 -1.95 12.90
C GLY A 91 9.69 -2.43 12.21
N LYS A 92 9.65 -3.47 11.37
CA LYS A 92 10.81 -4.00 10.65
C LYS A 92 10.95 -3.34 9.28
N LYS A 93 12.12 -2.74 9.00
CA LYS A 93 12.40 -2.10 7.71
C LYS A 93 12.46 -3.13 6.57
N VAL A 94 11.80 -2.83 5.47
CA VAL A 94 11.79 -3.63 4.25
C VAL A 94 12.65 -2.94 3.20
N LYS A 95 13.65 -3.65 2.66
CA LYS A 95 14.50 -3.14 1.59
C LYS A 95 13.70 -3.03 0.30
N TRP A 96 13.96 -1.99 -0.47
CA TRP A 96 13.44 -1.85 -1.83
C TRP A 96 13.93 -3.01 -2.71
N GLY A 97 13.04 -3.58 -3.53
CA GLY A 97 13.37 -4.70 -4.42
C GLY A 97 12.19 -5.63 -4.70
N LYS A 98 12.41 -6.95 -4.57
CA LYS A 98 11.42 -7.98 -4.91
C LYS A 98 10.18 -8.02 -3.99
N ASP A 99 10.29 -7.42 -2.81
CA ASP A 99 9.25 -7.46 -1.75
C ASP A 99 8.63 -6.10 -1.47
N PHE A 100 9.22 -5.02 -2.01
CA PHE A 100 8.72 -3.66 -1.89
C PHE A 100 9.10 -2.88 -3.15
N ARG A 101 8.09 -2.47 -3.90
CA ARG A 101 8.24 -1.70 -5.14
C ARG A 101 7.39 -0.45 -5.04
N PHE A 102 7.86 0.62 -5.67
CA PHE A 102 7.06 1.83 -5.83
C PHE A 102 7.38 2.50 -7.15
N GLY A 103 6.41 3.26 -7.66
CA GLY A 103 6.52 4.11 -8.84
C GLY A 103 5.76 5.40 -8.63
N TYR A 104 5.81 6.31 -9.61
CA TYR A 104 5.15 7.60 -9.53
C TYR A 104 4.19 7.79 -10.69
N ARG A 105 2.98 8.26 -10.40
CA ARG A 105 2.06 8.82 -11.40
C ARG A 105 2.24 10.33 -11.40
N LYS A 106 2.57 10.92 -12.55
CA LYS A 106 2.72 12.37 -12.67
C LYS A 106 1.34 13.04 -12.56
N THR A 107 1.25 14.05 -11.71
CA THR A 107 0.10 14.93 -11.57
C THR A 107 0.56 16.39 -11.64
N VAL A 108 -0.38 17.31 -11.81
CA VAL A 108 -0.08 18.76 -11.82
C VAL A 108 0.55 19.20 -10.49
N GLU A 109 0.18 18.57 -9.36
CA GLU A 109 0.66 18.93 -8.01
C GLU A 109 1.99 18.27 -7.59
N GLY A 110 2.66 17.54 -8.49
CA GLY A 110 4.01 17.01 -8.24
C GLY A 110 4.12 15.49 -8.07
N GLY A 111 3.01 14.76 -8.18
CA GLY A 111 2.97 13.32 -8.37
C GLY A 111 2.40 12.51 -7.20
N ASP A 112 1.73 11.42 -7.56
CA ASP A 112 1.24 10.40 -6.64
C ASP A 112 2.25 9.26 -6.55
N LEU A 113 2.38 8.67 -5.38
CA LEU A 113 3.18 7.47 -5.18
C LEU A 113 2.28 6.24 -5.31
N ILE A 114 2.69 5.28 -6.12
CA ILE A 114 2.08 3.96 -6.21
C ILE A 114 3.03 2.98 -5.52
N VAL A 115 2.53 2.25 -4.52
CA VAL A 115 3.31 1.28 -3.75
C VAL A 115 2.71 -0.11 -3.93
N TRP A 116 3.58 -1.10 -4.08
CA TRP A 116 3.23 -2.52 -4.00
C TRP A 116 4.19 -3.22 -3.03
N MET A 117 3.67 -4.14 -2.23
CA MET A 117 4.48 -4.95 -1.30
C MET A 117 4.11 -6.42 -1.37
N ARG A 118 5.10 -7.29 -1.21
CA ARG A 118 4.90 -8.74 -1.12
C ARG A 118 4.62 -9.13 0.32
N VAL A 119 3.34 -9.14 0.69
CA VAL A 119 2.89 -9.47 2.05
C VAL A 119 1.65 -10.34 1.94
N GLU A 120 1.64 -11.47 2.64
CA GLU A 120 0.46 -12.31 2.81
C GLU A 120 0.24 -12.50 4.31
N SER A 121 -0.95 -12.16 4.81
CA SER A 121 -1.27 -12.27 6.24
C SER A 121 -2.78 -12.40 6.47
N THR A 122 -3.16 -13.28 7.39
CA THR A 122 -4.51 -13.36 7.98
C THR A 122 -4.54 -12.77 9.39
N LYS A 123 -3.48 -12.08 9.80
CA LYS A 123 -3.37 -11.32 11.06
C LYS A 123 -3.17 -9.83 10.75
N PRO A 124 -3.61 -8.91 11.64
CA PRO A 124 -3.39 -7.49 11.46
C PRO A 124 -1.91 -7.15 11.20
N VAL A 125 -1.67 -6.24 10.25
CA VAL A 125 -0.32 -5.78 9.89
C VAL A 125 -0.23 -4.27 10.00
N LYS A 126 0.82 -3.78 10.66
CA LYS A 126 1.11 -2.35 10.79
C LYS A 126 2.09 -1.93 9.72
N ILE A 127 1.75 -0.91 8.94
CA ILE A 127 2.53 -0.42 7.83
C ILE A 127 2.90 1.04 8.08
N SER A 128 4.17 1.38 7.86
CA SER A 128 4.67 2.75 7.89
C SER A 128 5.45 3.05 6.61
N LEU A 129 5.07 4.13 5.93
CA LEU A 129 5.71 4.66 4.73
C LEU A 129 6.26 6.06 5.02
N THR A 130 7.58 6.20 5.02
CA THR A 130 8.25 7.47 5.34
C THR A 130 8.90 8.08 4.11
N PRO A 131 8.66 9.38 3.82
CA PRO A 131 9.39 10.10 2.78
C PRO A 131 10.90 10.15 3.08
N VAL A 132 11.72 9.74 2.12
CA VAL A 132 13.18 9.84 2.16
C VAL A 132 13.62 10.84 1.08
N TRP A 133 14.06 12.00 1.55
CA TRP A 133 14.57 13.08 0.69
C TRP A 133 16.06 12.85 0.41
N TYR A 134 16.49 13.06 -0.83
CA TYR A 134 17.91 13.24 -1.08
C TYR A 134 18.35 14.52 -0.37
N ARG A 135 19.24 14.40 0.61
CA ARG A 135 20.07 15.55 1.00
C ARG A 135 20.98 15.82 -0.18
N SER A 136 20.80 16.94 -0.87
CA SER A 136 21.87 17.49 -1.69
C SER A 136 23.07 17.69 -0.77
N ARG A 137 24.13 16.94 -1.01
CA ARG A 137 25.45 17.31 -0.52
C ARG A 137 25.92 18.53 -1.29
#